data_AF-A0A0S7EVB3-F1
#
_entry.id   AF-A0A0S7EVB3-F1
#
_cell.length_a   1.000
_cell.length_b   1.000
_cell.length_c   1.000
_cell.angle_alpha   90.00
_cell.angle_beta   90.00
_cell.angle_gamma   90.00
#
_symmetry.space_group_name_H-M   'P 1'
#
loop_
_entity.id
_entity.type
_entity.pdbx_description
1 polymer ?
#
loop_
_entity_poly.entity_id
_entity_poly.type
_entity_poly.pdbx_seq_one_letter_code
_entity_poly.pdbx_strand_id
1 'polypeptide(L)'
;SKELTTTVCQPDGTWSNHNKIPRCIIMTCPSLSSFSLDHGTMEDSQRFDTYEYGTKIIFTCNPGYYRVGPAHIQCLATGAWSWRNERPRCRIISCGDLPTPPNGKKIGTQTTFGGSAIFSCNLGYVLTGSTVRECLLSGLWKVSQSF
;
A
#
# COMPACT_ATOMS: atom_id res chain seq x y z
N SER A 1 -5.19 15.43 25.03
CA SER A 1 -4.82 16.35 26.12
C SER A 1 -4.36 15.51 27.30
N LYS A 2 -3.11 15.64 27.76
CA LYS A 2 -2.68 15.04 29.03
C LYS A 2 -3.09 16.02 30.13
N GLU A 3 -4.27 15.84 30.73
CA GLU A 3 -4.63 16.61 31.91
C GLU A 3 -3.78 16.16 33.09
N LEU A 4 -2.97 17.08 33.60
CA LEU A 4 -2.23 16.89 34.84
C LEU A 4 -3.18 17.17 36.00
N THR A 5 -3.43 16.15 36.82
CA THR A 5 -4.20 16.29 38.05
C THR A 5 -3.25 16.21 39.25
N THR A 6 -3.34 17.18 40.14
CA THR A 6 -2.56 17.25 41.39
C THR A 6 -3.47 16.97 42.58
N THR A 7 -2.96 16.27 43.59
CA THR A 7 -3.68 16.03 44.85
C THR A 7 -2.90 16.57 46.03
N VAL A 8 -3.62 17.02 47.06
CA VAL A 8 -3.06 17.64 48.26
C VAL A 8 -3.55 16.89 49.49
N CYS A 9 -2.64 16.61 50.43
CA CYS A 9 -2.97 16.00 51.71
C CYS A 9 -3.62 17.04 52.63
N GLN A 10 -4.78 16.71 53.19
CA GLN A 10 -5.58 17.60 54.04
C GLN A 10 -5.33 17.31 55.53
N PRO A 11 -5.61 18.28 56.44
CA PRO A 11 -5.40 18.11 57.88
C PRO A 11 -6.22 16.99 58.53
N ASP A 12 -7.32 16.57 57.91
CA ASP A 12 -8.16 15.44 58.34
C ASP A 12 -7.59 14.07 57.94
N GLY A 13 -6.40 14.06 57.31
CA GLY A 13 -5.73 12.85 56.84
C GLY A 13 -6.23 12.34 55.49
N THR A 14 -7.16 13.04 54.83
CA THR A 14 -7.68 12.64 53.51
C THR A 14 -6.97 13.37 52.37
N TRP A 15 -6.99 12.78 51.17
CA TRP A 15 -6.48 13.42 49.96
C TRP A 15 -7.60 14.22 49.29
N SER A 16 -7.27 15.40 48.77
CA SER A 16 -8.25 16.31 48.14
C SER A 16 -9.05 15.69 46.98
N ASN A 17 -8.56 14.60 46.39
CA ASN A 17 -9.21 13.86 45.30
C ASN A 17 -9.55 12.40 45.66
N HIS A 18 -9.70 12.05 46.94
CA HIS A 18 -10.00 10.68 47.38
C HIS A 18 -11.23 10.05 46.68
N ASN A 19 -12.19 10.88 46.24
CA ASN A 19 -13.38 10.45 45.49
C ASN A 19 -13.27 10.58 43.95
N LYS A 20 -12.14 11.06 43.42
CA LYS A 20 -11.92 11.30 41.98
C LYS A 20 -10.56 10.75 41.54
N ILE A 21 -10.48 9.42 41.47
CA ILE A 21 -9.28 8.68 41.08
C ILE A 21 -9.02 8.87 39.57
N PRO A 22 -7.84 9.35 39.16
CA PRO A 22 -7.50 9.49 37.74
C PRO A 22 -7.35 8.11 37.08
N ARG A 23 -7.87 7.99 35.85
CA ARG A 23 -7.78 6.75 35.06
C ARG A 23 -6.78 6.90 33.92
N CYS A 24 -5.89 5.94 33.82
CA CYS A 24 -5.00 5.80 32.67
C CYS A 24 -5.69 4.91 31.63
N ILE A 25 -6.19 5.52 30.55
CA ILE A 25 -6.77 4.81 29.42
C ILE A 25 -5.76 4.73 28.27
N ILE A 26 -5.82 3.65 27.50
CA ILE A 26 -4.96 3.48 26.32
C ILE A 26 -5.33 4.49 25.24
N MET A 27 -4.32 4.95 24.50
CA MET A 27 -4.55 5.81 23.35
C MET A 27 -5.07 4.97 22.18
N THR A 28 -6.11 5.45 21.52
CA THR A 28 -6.70 4.79 20.34
C THR A 28 -6.49 5.63 19.09
N CYS A 29 -6.41 4.94 17.95
CA CYS A 29 -6.30 5.55 16.62
C CYS A 29 -7.62 5.46 15.85
N PRO A 30 -7.84 6.35 14.87
CA PRO A 30 -9.04 6.32 14.03
C PRO A 30 -9.19 4.99 13.29
N SER A 31 -10.43 4.53 13.13
CA SER A 31 -10.74 3.37 12.30
C SER A 31 -10.31 3.60 10.84
N LEU A 32 -9.86 2.53 10.19
CA LEU A 32 -9.44 2.52 8.79
C LEU A 32 -10.58 2.11 7.84
N SER A 33 -11.82 2.06 8.31
CA SER A 33 -12.99 1.66 7.50
C SER A 33 -13.19 2.50 6.23
N SER A 34 -12.73 3.76 6.24
CA SER A 34 -12.77 4.66 5.08
C SER A 34 -11.56 4.55 4.14
N PHE A 35 -10.55 3.75 4.51
CA PHE A 35 -9.36 3.53 3.72
C PHE A 35 -9.41 2.15 3.07
N SER A 36 -9.31 2.11 1.74
CA SER A 36 -9.11 0.88 0.97
C SER A 36 -7.72 0.87 0.37
N LEU A 37 -7.09 -0.32 0.33
CA LEU A 37 -5.88 -0.55 -0.44
C LEU A 37 -6.26 -1.25 -1.75
N ASP A 38 -6.53 -0.46 -2.78
CA ASP A 38 -6.88 -1.01 -4.09
C ASP A 38 -5.73 -1.87 -4.64
N HIS A 39 -6.05 -3.05 -5.15
CA HIS A 39 -5.08 -4.07 -5.60
C HIS A 39 -4.06 -4.50 -4.54
N GLY A 40 -4.50 -4.56 -3.28
CA GLY A 40 -3.72 -5.13 -2.19
C GLY A 40 -4.61 -5.60 -1.03
N THR A 41 -3.96 -6.05 0.03
CA THR A 41 -4.57 -6.48 1.28
C THR A 41 -3.94 -5.75 2.45
N MET A 42 -4.77 -5.50 3.47
CA MET A 42 -4.33 -5.00 4.76
C MET A 42 -4.40 -6.15 5.75
N GLU A 43 -3.24 -6.57 6.24
CA GLU A 43 -3.20 -7.53 7.35
C GLU A 43 -3.38 -6.74 8.64
N ASP A 44 -4.64 -6.75 9.09
CA ASP A 44 -4.99 -6.27 10.40
C ASP A 44 -4.73 -7.38 11.42
N SER A 45 -3.91 -7.05 12.42
CA SER A 45 -3.63 -7.95 13.53
C SER A 45 -4.80 -8.05 14.51
N GLN A 46 -5.84 -7.21 14.40
CA GLN A 46 -6.97 -7.18 15.31
C GLN A 46 -8.32 -7.10 14.56
N ARG A 47 -9.32 -7.84 15.06
CA ARG A 47 -10.64 -8.00 14.42
C ARG A 47 -11.69 -6.97 14.89
N PHE A 48 -11.24 -5.89 15.52
CA PHE A 48 -12.09 -4.94 16.26
C PHE A 48 -12.12 -3.56 15.61
N ASP A 49 -13.21 -2.81 15.80
CA ASP A 49 -13.43 -1.44 15.25
C ASP A 49 -12.53 -0.36 15.88
N THR A 50 -11.74 -0.70 16.90
CA THR A 50 -10.89 0.23 17.65
C THR A 50 -9.44 -0.24 17.71
N TYR A 51 -8.52 0.62 17.27
CA TYR A 51 -7.10 0.35 17.24
C TYR A 51 -6.38 0.98 18.42
N GLU A 52 -5.74 0.16 19.25
CA GLU A 52 -4.99 0.62 20.42
C GLU A 52 -3.55 1.02 20.07
N TYR A 53 -2.93 1.81 20.95
CA TYR A 53 -1.52 2.16 20.87
C TYR A 53 -0.66 0.91 20.68
N GLY A 54 0.22 0.96 19.67
CA GLY A 54 1.10 -0.15 19.34
C GLY A 54 0.58 -1.07 18.23
N THR A 55 -0.72 -1.05 17.91
CA THR A 55 -1.27 -1.87 16.81
C THR A 55 -0.57 -1.55 15.50
N LYS A 56 -0.18 -2.61 14.77
CA LYS A 56 0.47 -2.52 13.46
C LYS A 56 -0.42 -3.13 12.37
N ILE A 57 -0.50 -2.41 11.25
CA ILE A 57 -1.19 -2.85 10.03
C ILE A 57 -0.16 -2.96 8.93
N ILE A 58 -0.09 -4.13 8.28
CA ILE A 58 0.86 -4.41 7.21
C ILE A 58 0.14 -4.33 5.86
N PHE A 59 0.78 -3.68 4.88
CA PHE A 59 0.23 -3.50 3.54
C PHE A 59 0.96 -4.39 2.53
N THR A 60 0.19 -5.24 1.86
CA THR A 60 0.68 -6.17 0.83
C THR A 60 -0.02 -5.86 -0.49
N CYS A 61 0.73 -5.72 -1.57
CA CYS A 61 0.16 -5.54 -2.91
C CYS A 61 -0.02 -6.88 -3.62
N ASN A 62 -1.06 -6.97 -4.45
CA ASN A 62 -1.31 -8.14 -5.28
C ASN A 62 -0.18 -8.33 -6.31
N PRO A 63 0.04 -9.56 -6.82
CA PRO A 63 0.98 -9.80 -7.90
C PRO A 63 0.75 -8.87 -9.10
N GLY A 64 1.82 -8.32 -9.66
CA GLY A 64 1.76 -7.33 -10.73
C GLY A 64 1.64 -5.88 -10.26
N TYR A 65 1.57 -5.64 -8.95
CA TYR A 65 1.56 -4.30 -8.35
C TYR A 65 2.73 -4.15 -7.37
N TYR A 66 3.30 -2.95 -7.30
CA TYR A 66 4.32 -2.58 -6.31
C TYR A 66 3.78 -1.51 -5.36
N ARG A 67 4.25 -1.55 -4.11
CA ARG A 67 3.83 -0.62 -3.05
C ARG A 67 4.56 0.72 -3.19
N VAL A 68 3.79 1.81 -3.13
CA VAL A 68 4.31 3.17 -2.93
C VAL A 68 3.85 3.66 -1.57
N GLY A 69 4.76 4.23 -0.79
CA GLY A 69 4.52 4.67 0.59
C GLY A 69 4.89 3.60 1.63
N PRO A 70 4.41 3.74 2.88
CA PRO A 70 4.87 2.94 4.02
C PRO A 70 4.50 1.46 3.89
N ALA A 71 5.39 0.58 4.37
CA ALA A 71 5.17 -0.87 4.41
C ALA A 71 4.15 -1.32 5.45
N HIS A 72 4.11 -0.58 6.55
CA HIS A 72 3.20 -0.78 7.64
C HIS A 72 2.95 0.57 8.31
N ILE A 73 1.85 0.67 9.04
CA ILE A 73 1.60 1.78 9.96
C ILE A 73 1.43 1.25 11.36
N GLN A 74 1.68 2.12 12.34
CA GLN A 74 1.51 1.84 13.74
C GLN A 74 0.67 2.93 14.42
N CYS A 75 -0.18 2.55 15.36
CA CYS A 75 -0.90 3.50 16.19
C CYS A 75 0.06 4.14 17.22
N LEU A 76 0.29 5.44 17.11
CA LEU A 76 1.24 6.19 17.94
C LEU A 76 0.61 6.64 19.26
N ALA A 77 1.46 6.99 20.24
CA ALA A 77 1.04 7.52 21.54
C ALA A 77 0.29 8.87 21.43
N THR A 78 0.30 9.49 20.26
CA THR A 78 -0.48 10.69 19.94
C THR A 78 -1.93 10.38 19.58
N GLY A 79 -2.32 9.11 19.44
CA GLY A 79 -3.63 8.71 18.91
C GLY A 79 -3.74 8.87 17.38
N ALA A 80 -2.61 8.97 16.69
CA ALA A 80 -2.56 9.07 15.23
C ALA A 80 -1.79 7.88 14.66
N TRP A 81 -2.15 7.48 13.44
CA TRP A 81 -1.38 6.52 12.67
C TRP A 81 -0.02 7.09 12.27
N SER A 82 0.99 6.22 12.16
CA SER A 82 2.34 6.63 11.78
C SER A 82 2.50 7.04 10.31
N TRP A 83 1.49 6.83 9.47
CA TRP A 83 1.45 7.49 8.17
C TRP A 83 1.33 9.00 8.39
N ARG A 84 2.18 9.79 7.74
CA ARG A 84 2.04 11.26 7.79
C ARG A 84 1.25 11.71 6.57
N ASN A 85 1.96 12.17 5.55
CA ASN A 85 1.38 12.66 4.30
C ASN A 85 1.40 11.61 3.18
N GLU A 86 1.98 10.43 3.43
CA GLU A 86 2.07 9.34 2.46
C GLU A 86 1.20 8.18 2.88
N ARG A 87 0.09 8.00 2.17
CA ARG A 87 -0.75 6.80 2.29
C ARG A 87 -0.19 5.68 1.40
N PRO A 88 -0.22 4.43 1.86
CA PRO A 88 0.20 3.30 1.06
C PRO A 88 -0.77 3.10 -0.11
N ARG A 89 -0.22 2.81 -1.29
CA ARG A 89 -0.99 2.51 -2.50
C ARG A 89 -0.26 1.48 -3.35
N CYS A 90 -1.01 0.65 -4.04
CA CYS A 90 -0.45 -0.33 -4.98
C CYS A 90 -0.52 0.24 -6.39
N ARG A 91 0.62 0.33 -7.06
CA ARG A 91 0.72 0.75 -8.47
C ARG A 91 1.03 -0.45 -9.33
N ILE A 92 0.31 -0.59 -10.44
CA ILE A 92 0.60 -1.65 -11.40
C ILE A 92 2.00 -1.49 -11.99
N ILE A 93 2.69 -2.60 -12.17
CA ILE A 93 4.00 -2.66 -12.82
C ILE A 93 3.83 -2.31 -14.30
N SER A 94 4.70 -1.46 -14.82
CA SER A 94 4.76 -1.12 -16.24
C SER A 94 6.05 -1.65 -16.83
N CYS A 95 5.96 -2.28 -18.01
CA CYS A 95 7.11 -2.70 -18.81
C CYS A 95 7.57 -1.61 -19.78
N GLY A 96 6.93 -0.44 -19.77
CA GLY A 96 7.18 0.64 -20.71
C GLY A 96 6.67 0.35 -22.13
N ASP A 97 6.76 1.37 -22.98
CA ASP A 97 6.33 1.27 -24.37
C ASP A 97 7.33 0.46 -25.21
N LEU A 98 6.79 -0.43 -26.04
CA LEU A 98 7.56 -1.05 -27.11
C LEU A 98 7.52 -0.19 -28.39
N PRO A 99 8.64 -0.03 -29.10
CA PRO A 99 8.66 0.65 -30.38
C PRO A 99 7.88 -0.15 -31.43
N THR A 100 7.34 0.56 -32.42
CA THR A 100 6.75 -0.07 -33.61
C THR A 100 7.88 -0.45 -34.58
N PRO A 101 7.92 -1.69 -35.10
CA PRO A 101 8.93 -2.09 -36.08
C PRO A 101 8.84 -1.27 -37.36
N PRO A 102 9.96 -0.88 -37.97
CA PRO A 102 9.97 -0.38 -39.34
C PRO A 102 9.31 -1.38 -40.29
N ASN A 103 8.50 -0.90 -41.24
CA ASN A 103 7.74 -1.74 -42.17
C ASN A 103 6.83 -2.78 -41.50
N GLY A 104 6.37 -2.49 -40.28
CA GLY A 104 5.43 -3.34 -39.54
C GLY A 104 4.47 -2.52 -38.69
N LYS A 105 3.68 -3.24 -37.90
CA LYS A 105 2.68 -2.68 -36.99
C LYS A 105 2.81 -3.33 -35.63
N LYS A 106 2.54 -2.55 -34.59
CA LYS A 106 2.33 -3.01 -33.21
C LYS A 106 0.84 -2.95 -32.91
N ILE A 107 0.28 -4.07 -32.48
CA ILE A 107 -1.12 -4.23 -32.09
C ILE A 107 -1.15 -4.46 -30.58
N GLY A 108 -2.01 -3.73 -29.88
CA GLY A 108 -2.07 -3.73 -28.41
C GLY A 108 -1.39 -2.50 -27.80
N THR A 109 -2.06 -1.88 -26.83
CA THR A 109 -1.64 -0.64 -26.18
C THR A 109 -1.36 -0.79 -24.68
N GLN A 110 -1.68 -1.95 -24.09
CA GLN A 110 -1.48 -2.18 -22.66
C GLN A 110 -0.01 -2.52 -22.38
N THR A 111 0.67 -1.64 -21.65
CA THR A 111 2.10 -1.77 -21.29
C THR A 111 2.34 -2.16 -19.84
N THR A 112 1.27 -2.54 -19.13
CA THR A 112 1.30 -2.94 -17.72
C THR A 112 1.31 -4.45 -17.57
N PHE A 113 1.61 -4.95 -16.37
CA PHE A 113 1.65 -6.39 -16.07
C PHE A 113 0.45 -7.16 -16.65
N GLY A 114 0.72 -8.28 -17.32
CA GLY A 114 -0.27 -9.10 -18.04
C GLY A 114 -0.65 -8.58 -19.43
N GLY A 115 -0.25 -7.35 -19.77
CA GLY A 115 -0.43 -6.77 -21.09
C GLY A 115 0.38 -7.50 -22.15
N SER A 116 -0.17 -7.57 -23.37
CA SER A 116 0.48 -8.19 -24.52
C SER A 116 0.49 -7.27 -25.73
N ALA A 117 1.59 -7.31 -26.48
CA ALA A 117 1.75 -6.63 -27.76
C ALA A 117 2.04 -7.65 -28.86
N ILE A 118 1.33 -7.52 -29.98
CA ILE A 118 1.48 -8.38 -31.15
C ILE A 118 2.10 -7.57 -32.27
N PHE A 119 3.11 -8.13 -32.94
CA PHE A 119 3.78 -7.51 -34.07
C PHE A 119 3.39 -8.18 -35.39
N SER A 120 3.17 -7.36 -36.41
CA SER A 120 2.93 -7.84 -37.77
C SER A 120 3.76 -7.06 -38.78
N CYS A 121 4.15 -7.73 -39.86
CA CYS A 121 4.90 -7.11 -40.96
C CYS A 121 3.96 -6.64 -42.06
N ASN A 122 4.34 -5.56 -42.74
CA ASN A 122 3.68 -5.14 -43.98
C ASN A 122 3.92 -6.16 -45.08
N LEU A 123 3.13 -6.10 -46.16
CA LEU A 123 3.26 -7.00 -47.31
C LEU A 123 4.70 -6.95 -47.87
N GLY A 124 5.29 -8.13 -48.11
CA GLY A 124 6.66 -8.27 -48.61
C GLY A 124 7.75 -8.31 -47.54
N TYR A 125 7.39 -8.19 -46.25
CA TYR A 125 8.33 -8.29 -45.12
C TYR A 125 8.02 -9.53 -44.27
N VAL A 126 9.06 -10.14 -43.70
CA VAL A 126 8.92 -11.27 -42.75
C VAL A 126 9.36 -10.84 -41.36
N LEU A 127 8.64 -11.30 -40.33
CA LEU A 127 8.99 -10.99 -38.95
C LEU A 127 10.10 -11.93 -38.47
N THR A 128 11.19 -11.36 -37.97
CA THR A 128 12.27 -12.12 -37.31
C THR A 128 12.21 -11.90 -35.80
N GLY A 129 12.15 -12.98 -35.03
CA GLY A 129 12.00 -12.96 -33.58
C GLY A 129 10.55 -13.15 -33.12
N SER A 130 10.23 -12.69 -31.90
CA SER A 130 8.92 -12.95 -31.29
C SER A 130 7.79 -12.10 -31.87
N THR A 131 6.74 -12.77 -32.36
CA THR A 131 5.46 -12.16 -32.76
C THR A 131 4.69 -11.56 -31.60
N VAL A 132 4.85 -12.10 -30.39
CA VAL A 132 4.12 -11.65 -29.19
C VAL A 132 5.10 -11.30 -28.08
N ARG A 133 4.85 -10.16 -27.42
CA ARG A 133 5.55 -9.73 -26.22
C ARG A 133 4.55 -9.63 -25.07
N GLU A 134 4.90 -10.20 -23.93
CA GLU A 134 4.08 -10.21 -22.72
C GLU A 134 4.81 -9.44 -21.60
N CYS A 135 4.10 -8.57 -20.89
CA CYS A 135 4.67 -7.80 -19.78
C CYS A 135 4.69 -8.63 -18.49
N LEU A 136 5.90 -8.92 -18.01
CA LEU A 136 6.12 -9.80 -16.87
C LEU A 136 6.14 -9.05 -15.53
N LEU A 137 6.04 -9.81 -14.44
CA LEU A 137 6.13 -9.30 -13.07
C LEU A 137 7.48 -8.64 -12.76
N SER A 138 8.52 -8.89 -13.56
CA SER A 138 9.81 -8.23 -13.46
C SER A 138 9.80 -6.78 -13.97
N GLY A 139 8.71 -6.33 -14.60
CA GLY A 139 8.67 -5.07 -15.32
C GLY A 139 9.42 -5.11 -16.65
N LEU A 140 9.67 -6.30 -17.19
CA LEU A 140 10.31 -6.50 -18.48
C LEU A 140 9.37 -7.22 -19.44
N TRP A 141 9.48 -6.88 -20.73
CA TRP A 141 8.81 -7.62 -21.79
C TRP A 141 9.50 -8.97 -21.99
N LYS A 142 8.72 -10.05 -22.02
CA LYS A 142 9.19 -11.41 -22.33
C LYS A 142 9.89 -11.43 -23.68
N VAL A 143 11.12 -11.95 -23.71
CA VAL A 143 11.91 -12.13 -24.95
C VAL A 143 11.96 -13.62 -25.26
N SER A 144 11.24 -14.05 -26.29
CA SER A 144 11.50 -15.34 -26.94
C SER A 144 12.42 -15.10 -28.13
N GLN A 145 13.62 -15.69 -28.08
CA GLN A 145 14.46 -15.88 -29.26
C GLN A 145 13.88 -17.05 -30.04
N SER A 146 13.17 -16.78 -31.13
CA SER A 146 12.94 -17.79 -32.16
C SER A 146 14.18 -17.81 -33.05
N PHE A 147 14.91 -18.94 -33.04
CA PHE A 147 15.90 -19.28 -34.05
C PHE A 147 15.20 -19.69 -35.34
#